data_AF-A0A9K3HY99-F1
#
_entry.id   AF-A0A9K3HY99-F1
#
_cell.length_a   1.000
_cell.length_b   1.000
_cell.length_c   1.000
_cell.angle_alpha   90.00
_cell.angle_beta   90.00
_cell.angle_gamma   90.00
#
_symmetry.space_group_name_H-M   'P 1'
#
loop_
_entity.id
_entity.type
_entity.pdbx_description
1 polymer ?
#
loop_
_entity_poly.entity_id
_entity_poly.type
_entity_poly.pdbx_seq_one_letter_code
_entity_poly.pdbx_strand_id
1 'polypeptide(L)'
;MWILSWKRATGFSASSTAEEVTRGIEAYGLTAIITGPTSVIGLETARILVLRGVHVVMNIRNTTAGHKIKQEIVNEIPKAKIDVMELNVASLKSVIKFVTEFKASGLPLNILI
;
A
#
# COMPACT_ATOMS: atom_id res chain seq x y z
N MET A 1 -18.05 4.98 25.83
CA MET A 1 -18.36 4.99 24.38
C MET A 1 -18.55 3.54 23.89
N TRP A 2 -19.74 2.95 24.11
CA TRP A 2 -20.02 1.52 23.82
C TRP A 2 -20.36 1.21 22.36
N ILE A 3 -20.76 2.22 21.59
CA ILE A 3 -21.21 2.04 20.20
C ILE A 3 -20.06 1.61 19.27
N LEU A 4 -18.82 2.04 19.56
CA LEU A 4 -17.65 1.73 18.72
C LEU A 4 -17.08 0.31 18.93
N SER A 5 -17.41 -0.32 20.06
CA SER A 5 -16.95 -1.67 20.41
C SER A 5 -17.94 -2.78 20.03
N TRP A 6 -19.12 -2.42 19.51
CA TRP A 6 -20.11 -3.41 19.06
C TRP A 6 -19.57 -4.16 17.83
N LYS A 7 -19.43 -5.49 17.95
CA LYS A 7 -19.00 -6.36 16.85
C LYS A 7 -20.15 -6.71 15.92
N ARG A 8 -19.94 -6.54 14.61
CA ARG A 8 -20.90 -6.94 13.57
C ARG A 8 -20.81 -8.45 13.33
N ALA A 9 -21.66 -8.99 12.44
CA ALA A 9 -21.61 -10.39 12.02
C ALA A 9 -20.23 -10.82 11.47
N THR A 10 -19.44 -9.86 10.99
CA THR A 10 -18.04 -10.08 10.55
C THR A 10 -17.06 -10.31 11.70
N GLY A 11 -17.47 -10.15 12.96
CA GLY A 11 -16.60 -10.25 14.14
C GLY A 11 -15.76 -9.01 14.45
N PHE A 12 -15.82 -7.99 13.60
CA PHE A 12 -15.08 -6.72 13.73
C PHE A 12 -16.00 -5.56 14.14
N SER A 13 -15.41 -4.53 14.75
CA SER A 13 -16.08 -3.28 15.13
C SER A 13 -15.44 -2.07 14.46
N ALA A 14 -16.01 -0.88 14.67
CA ALA A 14 -15.44 0.37 14.15
C ALA A 14 -14.06 0.71 14.76
N SER A 15 -13.71 0.08 15.89
CA SER A 15 -12.41 0.23 16.55
C SER A 15 -11.40 -0.84 16.14
N SER A 16 -11.76 -1.81 15.29
CA SER A 16 -10.82 -2.85 14.85
C SER A 16 -9.73 -2.27 13.96
N THR A 17 -8.48 -2.65 14.20
CA THR A 17 -7.34 -2.14 13.41
C THR A 17 -7.18 -2.91 12.10
N ALA A 18 -6.47 -2.32 11.13
CA ALA A 18 -6.15 -3.00 9.87
C ALA A 18 -5.37 -4.31 10.12
N GLU A 19 -4.51 -4.35 11.15
CA GLU A 19 -3.78 -5.55 11.55
C GLU A 19 -4.69 -6.64 12.10
N GLU A 20 -5.66 -6.28 12.94
CA GLU A 20 -6.62 -7.23 13.50
C GLU A 20 -7.50 -7.83 12.39
N VAL A 21 -7.98 -6.99 11.48
CA VAL A 21 -8.86 -7.40 10.38
C VAL A 21 -8.14 -8.31 9.39
N THR A 22 -6.84 -8.10 9.18
CA THR A 22 -6.04 -8.87 8.21
C THR A 22 -5.24 -10.01 8.84
N ARG A 23 -5.42 -10.29 10.14
CA ARG A 23 -4.63 -11.30 10.86
C ARG A 23 -4.77 -12.68 10.21
N GLY A 24 -3.65 -13.37 10.01
CA GLY A 24 -3.60 -14.71 9.42
C GLY A 24 -3.69 -14.74 7.89
N ILE A 25 -3.79 -13.58 7.23
CA ILE A 25 -3.72 -13.49 5.77
C ILE A 25 -2.26 -13.43 5.34
N GLU A 26 -1.89 -14.29 4.39
CA GLU A 26 -0.60 -14.23 3.70
C GLU A 26 -0.87 -14.06 2.20
N ALA A 27 -0.34 -12.99 1.62
CA ALA A 27 -0.64 -12.54 0.26
C ALA A 27 0.64 -12.39 -0.59
N TYR A 28 1.60 -13.30 -0.36
CA TYR A 28 2.86 -13.32 -1.10
C TYR A 28 2.66 -13.53 -2.60
N GLY A 29 3.56 -12.97 -3.40
CA GLY A 29 3.52 -13.09 -4.86
C GLY A 29 2.52 -12.15 -5.55
N LEU A 30 1.70 -11.43 -4.77
CA LEU A 30 0.86 -10.36 -5.28
C LEU A 30 1.63 -9.04 -5.31
N THR A 31 1.29 -8.22 -6.30
CA THR A 31 1.77 -6.85 -6.43
C THR A 31 0.59 -5.88 -6.42
N ALA A 32 0.71 -4.83 -5.60
CA ALA A 32 -0.26 -3.76 -5.48
C ALA A 32 0.34 -2.41 -5.89
N ILE A 33 -0.36 -1.65 -6.71
CA ILE A 33 -0.07 -0.24 -6.93
C ILE A 33 -0.97 0.58 -6.00
N ILE A 34 -0.38 1.50 -5.24
CA ILE A 34 -1.12 2.43 -4.38
C ILE A 34 -0.89 3.85 -4.86
N THR A 35 -1.97 4.49 -5.29
CA THR A 35 -1.98 5.92 -5.63
C THR A 35 -2.20 6.75 -4.37
N GLY A 36 -1.36 7.76 -4.14
CA GLY A 36 -1.43 8.58 -2.93
C GLY A 36 -1.07 7.88 -1.60
N PRO A 37 0.04 7.13 -1.53
CA PRO A 37 0.46 6.40 -0.33
C PRO A 37 0.89 7.32 0.83
N THR A 38 0.94 8.64 0.63
CA THR A 38 1.28 9.62 1.69
C THR A 38 0.08 10.12 2.49
N SER A 39 -1.13 9.76 2.07
CA SER A 39 -2.34 10.04 2.86
C SER A 39 -2.41 9.09 4.06
N VAL A 40 -3.15 9.44 5.11
CA VAL A 40 -3.29 8.60 6.31
C VAL A 40 -3.76 7.19 5.94
N ILE A 41 -4.80 7.08 5.10
CA ILE A 41 -5.36 5.79 4.67
C ILE A 41 -4.41 5.08 3.70
N GLY A 42 -3.82 5.79 2.74
CA GLY A 42 -2.89 5.21 1.78
C GLY A 42 -1.63 4.65 2.44
N LEU A 43 -1.10 5.34 3.45
CA LEU A 43 0.07 4.91 4.21
C LEU A 43 -0.23 3.63 4.99
N GLU A 44 -1.34 3.60 5.74
CA GLU A 44 -1.73 2.41 6.49
C GLU A 44 -2.04 1.23 5.55
N THR A 45 -2.63 1.51 4.38
CA THR A 45 -2.90 0.50 3.36
C THR A 45 -1.59 -0.08 2.79
N ALA A 46 -0.60 0.77 2.50
CA ALA A 46 0.72 0.32 2.08
C ALA A 46 1.39 -0.53 3.16
N ARG A 47 1.41 -0.04 4.40
CA ARG A 47 1.99 -0.73 5.55
C ARG A 47 1.38 -2.12 5.75
N ILE A 48 0.05 -2.22 5.74
CA ILE A 48 -0.62 -3.50 5.99
C ILE A 48 -0.45 -4.49 4.83
N LEU A 49 -0.50 -4.04 3.57
CA LEU A 49 -0.29 -4.93 2.43
C LEU A 49 1.12 -5.52 2.46
N VAL A 50 2.12 -4.68 2.75
CA VAL A 50 3.51 -5.11 2.91
C VAL A 50 3.66 -6.06 4.10
N LEU A 51 3.00 -5.79 5.23
CA LEU A 51 2.99 -6.68 6.40
C LEU A 51 2.45 -8.07 6.06
N ARG A 52 1.50 -8.15 5.12
CA ARG A 52 0.91 -9.40 4.62
C ARG A 52 1.67 -10.00 3.43
N GLY A 53 2.83 -9.44 3.07
CA GLY A 53 3.74 -10.03 2.07
C GLY A 53 3.53 -9.57 0.64
N VAL A 54 2.63 -8.61 0.40
CA VAL A 54 2.39 -8.03 -0.93
C VAL A 54 3.58 -7.14 -1.31
N HIS A 55 3.98 -7.19 -2.58
CA HIS A 55 4.90 -6.21 -3.14
C HIS A 55 4.14 -4.91 -3.47
N VAL A 56 4.43 -3.83 -2.76
CA VAL A 56 3.76 -2.55 -2.96
C VAL A 56 4.58 -1.60 -3.84
N VAL A 57 3.98 -1.09 -4.90
CA VAL A 57 4.50 0.02 -5.70
C VAL A 57 3.79 1.30 -5.26
N MET A 58 4.54 2.17 -4.60
CA MET A 58 4.08 3.46 -4.10
C MET A 58 4.15 4.51 -5.20
N ASN A 59 2.98 4.93 -5.68
CA ASN A 59 2.85 5.95 -6.73
C ASN A 59 2.70 7.33 -6.11
N ILE A 60 3.74 8.15 -6.24
CA ILE A 60 3.87 9.43 -5.54
C ILE A 60 4.42 10.53 -6.46
N ARG A 61 3.98 11.78 -6.24
CA ARG A 61 4.48 12.95 -6.98
C ARG A 61 5.91 13.34 -6.58
N ASN A 62 6.23 13.26 -5.30
CA ASN A 62 7.56 13.57 -4.76
C ASN A 62 8.21 12.26 -4.30
N THR A 63 9.08 11.71 -5.14
CA THR A 63 9.75 10.44 -4.85
C THR A 63 10.65 10.52 -3.63
N THR A 64 11.27 11.66 -3.30
CA THR A 64 12.07 11.84 -2.08
C THR A 64 11.24 11.58 -0.81
N ALA A 65 10.03 12.14 -0.75
CA ALA A 65 9.10 11.88 0.36
C ALA A 65 8.69 10.40 0.41
N GLY A 66 8.46 9.77 -0.75
CA GLY A 66 8.12 8.35 -0.85
C GLY A 66 9.25 7.43 -0.37
N HIS A 67 10.50 7.76 -0.66
CA HIS A 67 11.65 7.01 -0.17
C HIS A 67 11.77 7.11 1.36
N LYS A 68 11.48 8.25 1.96
CA LYS A 68 11.46 8.39 3.43
C LYS A 68 10.44 7.43 4.05
N ILE A 69 9.21 7.43 3.53
CA ILE A 69 8.14 6.52 3.99
C ILE A 69 8.53 5.06 3.79
N LYS A 70 9.11 4.72 2.63
CA LYS A 70 9.64 3.37 2.38
C LYS A 70 10.63 2.95 3.46
N GLN A 71 11.56 3.83 3.86
CA GLN A 71 12.52 3.52 4.91
C GLN A 71 11.84 3.33 6.28
N GLU A 72 10.86 4.17 6.62
CA GLU A 72 10.08 4.00 7.85
C GLU A 72 9.39 2.64 7.91
N ILE A 73 8.73 2.22 6.82
CA ILE A 73 8.06 0.91 6.74
C ILE A 73 9.07 -0.24 6.76
N VAL A 74 10.21 -0.12 6.07
CA VAL A 74 11.24 -1.17 6.05
C VAL A 74 11.89 -1.36 7.42
N ASN A 75 12.05 -0.28 8.19
CA ASN A 75 12.56 -0.36 9.55
C ASN A 75 11.59 -1.11 10.49
N GLU A 76 10.29 -0.93 10.29
CA GLU A 76 9.25 -1.66 11.04
C GLU A 76 9.10 -3.12 10.54
N ILE A 77 9.22 -3.33 9.23
CA ILE A 77 8.98 -4.60 8.54
C ILE A 77 10.19 -4.92 7.66
N PRO A 78 11.25 -5.56 8.19
CA PRO A 78 12.50 -5.79 7.44
C PRO A 78 12.36 -6.62 6.15
N LYS A 79 11.27 -7.40 6.02
CA LYS A 79 10.95 -8.20 4.82
C LYS A 79 10.11 -7.43 3.77
N ALA A 80 9.87 -6.15 3.99
CA ALA A 80 9.05 -5.31 3.15
C ALA A 80 9.57 -5.25 1.71
N LYS A 81 8.69 -5.52 0.75
CA LYS A 81 8.95 -5.29 -0.68
C LYS A 81 8.19 -4.06 -1.12
N ILE A 82 8.92 -2.96 -1.29
CA ILE A 82 8.35 -1.67 -1.68
C ILE A 82 9.18 -1.04 -2.78
N ASP A 83 8.55 -0.65 -3.88
CA ASP A 83 9.12 0.22 -4.90
C ASP A 83 8.44 1.59 -4.87
N VAL A 84 9.17 2.65 -5.23
CA VAL A 84 8.64 4.01 -5.30
C VAL A 84 8.75 4.48 -6.73
N MET A 85 7.60 4.78 -7.35
CA MET A 85 7.55 5.26 -8.73
C MET A 85 6.86 6.63 -8.78
N GLU A 86 7.36 7.49 -9.66
CA GLU A 86 6.79 8.82 -9.85
C GLU A 86 5.45 8.70 -10.60
N LEU A 87 4.38 9.26 -10.03
CA LEU A 87 3.10 9.39 -10.75
C LEU A 87 2.35 10.66 -10.35
N ASN A 88 1.94 11.42 -11.37
CA ASN A 88 0.92 12.43 -11.26
C ASN A 88 -0.31 12.01 -12.07
N VAL A 89 -1.35 11.54 -11.37
CA VAL A 89 -2.61 11.06 -11.96
C VAL A 89 -3.37 12.14 -12.75
N ALA A 90 -3.11 13.43 -12.49
CA ALA A 90 -3.72 14.52 -13.25
C ALA A 90 -3.05 14.78 -14.61
N SER A 91 -1.97 14.05 -14.95
CA SER A 91 -1.23 14.22 -16.20
C SER A 91 -1.14 12.91 -16.97
N LEU A 92 -1.83 12.82 -18.11
CA LEU A 92 -1.80 11.62 -18.96
C LEU A 92 -0.37 11.28 -19.42
N LYS A 93 0.47 12.28 -19.68
CA LYS A 93 1.89 12.08 -19.99
C LYS A 93 2.62 11.38 -18.84
N SER A 94 2.36 11.76 -17.60
CA SER A 94 2.93 11.11 -16.41
C SER A 94 2.41 9.67 -16.27
N VAL A 95 1.11 9.44 -16.49
CA VAL A 95 0.52 8.09 -16.47
C VAL A 95 1.18 7.17 -17.50
N ILE A 96 1.37 7.64 -18.74
CA ILE A 96 2.02 6.85 -19.81
C ILE A 96 3.47 6.53 -19.45
N LYS A 97 4.22 7.50 -18.92
CA LYS A 97 5.59 7.29 -18.43
C LYS A 97 5.62 6.21 -17.35
N PHE A 98 4.79 6.35 -16.32
CA PHE A 98 4.67 5.38 -15.24
C PHE A 98 4.33 3.97 -15.76
N VAL A 99 3.34 3.84 -16.65
CA VAL A 99 2.95 2.53 -17.20
C VAL A 99 4.09 1.89 -17.97
N THR A 100 4.89 2.68 -18.69
CA THR A 100 6.06 2.18 -19.42
C THR A 100 7.11 1.63 -18.45
N GLU A 101 7.41 2.37 -17.39
CA GLU A 101 8.37 1.98 -16.34
C GLU A 101 7.87 0.74 -15.57
N PHE A 102 6.61 0.73 -15.16
CA PHE A 102 6.00 -0.40 -14.45
C PHE A 102 6.01 -1.67 -15.31
N LYS A 103 5.65 -1.59 -16.60
CA LYS A 103 5.75 -2.74 -17.50
C LYS A 103 7.19 -3.25 -17.64
N ALA A 104 8.16 -2.35 -17.70
CA ALA A 104 9.58 -2.72 -17.78
C ALA A 104 10.10 -3.44 -16.52
N SER A 105 9.48 -3.21 -15.35
CA SER A 105 9.81 -3.93 -14.12
C SER A 105 9.50 -5.43 -14.16
N GLY A 106 8.64 -5.87 -15.10
CA GLY A 106 8.21 -7.27 -15.20
C GLY A 106 7.29 -7.73 -14.06
N LEU A 107 6.87 -6.83 -13.17
CA LEU A 107 5.95 -7.13 -12.09
C LEU A 107 4.52 -7.35 -12.61
N PRO A 108 3.77 -8.34 -12.10
CA PRO A 108 2.34 -8.43 -12.36
C PRO A 108 1.61 -7.26 -11.69
N LEU A 109 0.41 -6.92 -12.16
CA LEU A 109 -0.50 -6.03 -11.42
C LEU A 109 -1.69 -6.85 -10.94
N ASN A 110 -1.83 -7.01 -9.62
CA ASN A 110 -2.94 -7.75 -9.02
C ASN A 110 -3.96 -6.82 -8.36
N ILE A 111 -3.48 -5.73 -7.74
CA ILE A 111 -4.30 -4.81 -6.96
C ILE A 111 -3.95 -3.37 -7.37
N LEU A 112 -4.96 -2.54 -7.59
CA LEU A 112 -4.82 -1.11 -7.85
C LEU A 112 -5.71 -0.36 -6.86
N ILE A 113 -5.11 0.55 -6.09
CA ILE A 113 -5.78 1.36 -5.05
C ILE A 113 -5.62 2.84 -5.38
#